data_AF-A0A844FGU6-F1
#
_entry.id   AF-A0A844FGU6-F1
#
_cell.length_a   1.000
_cell.length_b   1.000
_cell.length_c   1.000
_cell.angle_alpha   90.00
_cell.angle_beta   90.00
_cell.angle_gamma   90.00
#
_symmetry.space_group_name_H-M   'P 1'
#
loop_
_entity.id
_entity.type
_entity.pdbx_description
1 polymer ?
#
loop_
_entity_poly.entity_id
_entity_poly.type
_entity_poly.pdbx_seq_one_letter_code
_entity_poly.pdbx_strand_id
1 'polypeptide(L)'
;MKIFLSPQVSDRKINYQFEGENIIATIDNITDTFDFSTMPDGIMDEVETTLDVNPIVSAKRVEGELYVELLNFIDDNATEEEKFPEWQEV
;
A
#
# COMPACT_ATOMS: atom_id res chain seq x y z
N MET A 1 -3.11 -8.26 -8.36
CA MET A 1 -1.89 -8.12 -7.51
C MET A 1 -2.26 -8.46 -6.07
N LYS A 2 -1.30 -8.69 -5.17
CA LYS A 2 -1.59 -8.96 -3.75
C LYS A 2 -1.17 -7.80 -2.86
N ILE A 3 -2.03 -7.41 -1.94
CA ILE A 3 -1.84 -6.28 -1.04
C ILE A 3 -1.81 -6.75 0.41
N PHE A 4 -0.92 -6.19 1.22
CA PHE A 4 -0.94 -6.27 2.68
C PHE A 4 -1.10 -4.86 3.25
N LEU A 5 -2.11 -4.64 4.09
CA LEU A 5 -2.41 -3.34 4.68
C LEU A 5 -1.71 -3.21 6.05
N SER A 6 -0.43 -2.87 6.07
CA SER A 6 0.41 -2.77 7.26
C SER A 6 -0.16 -1.78 8.29
N PRO A 7 -0.68 -2.25 9.43
CA PRO A 7 -1.44 -1.40 10.34
C PRO A 7 -0.54 -0.47 11.14
N GLN A 8 -0.93 0.81 11.21
CA GLN A 8 -0.27 1.83 12.01
C GLN A 8 -1.32 2.71 12.70
N VAL A 9 -1.22 2.88 14.01
CA VAL A 9 -2.17 3.72 14.76
C VAL A 9 -2.01 5.19 14.37
N SER A 10 -3.10 5.85 13.99
CA SER A 10 -3.11 7.26 13.58
C SER A 10 -4.52 7.85 13.59
N ASP A 11 -4.63 9.16 13.86
CA ASP A 11 -5.89 9.91 13.70
C ASP A 11 -6.19 10.30 12.24
N ARG A 12 -5.22 10.08 11.33
CA ARG A 12 -5.36 10.33 9.88
C ARG A 12 -5.97 9.12 9.18
N LYS A 13 -6.36 9.30 7.91
CA LYS A 13 -6.82 8.21 7.04
C LYS A 13 -6.03 8.20 5.74
N ILE A 14 -5.73 7.00 5.25
CA ILE A 14 -5.23 6.76 3.90
C ILE A 14 -6.32 6.02 3.13
N ASN A 15 -6.63 6.47 1.92
CA ASN A 15 -7.56 5.78 1.04
C ASN A 15 -6.80 5.27 -0.18
N TYR A 16 -7.13 4.05 -0.61
CA TYR A 16 -6.53 3.41 -1.76
C TYR A 16 -7.57 3.13 -2.84
N GLN A 17 -7.16 3.33 -4.10
CA GLN A 17 -7.84 2.79 -5.27
C GLN A 17 -6.83 1.97 -6.08
N PHE A 18 -7.31 0.87 -6.65
CA PHE A 18 -6.49 -0.09 -7.39
C PHE A 18 -6.97 -0.17 -8.83
N GLU A 19 -6.06 0.07 -9.77
CA GLU A 19 -6.33 0.02 -11.21
C GLU A 19 -5.27 -0.84 -11.91
N GLY A 20 -5.50 -2.16 -11.94
CA GLY A 20 -4.51 -3.12 -12.42
C GLY A 20 -3.32 -3.18 -11.46
N GLU A 21 -2.14 -2.76 -11.93
CA GLU A 21 -0.93 -2.64 -11.10
C GLU A 21 -0.60 -1.18 -10.74
N ASN A 22 -1.58 -0.28 -10.90
CA ASN A 22 -1.52 1.07 -10.36
C ASN A 22 -2.18 1.13 -8.98
N ILE A 23 -1.52 1.80 -8.04
CA ILE A 23 -2.04 2.11 -6.71
C ILE A 23 -2.18 3.63 -6.59
N ILE A 24 -3.38 4.10 -6.32
CA ILE A 24 -3.68 5.51 -6.11
C ILE A 24 -3.92 5.71 -4.61
N ALA A 25 -3.01 6.40 -3.93
CA ALA A 25 -3.10 6.67 -2.49
C ALA A 25 -3.54 8.11 -2.26
N THR A 26 -4.47 8.32 -1.33
CA THR A 26 -4.93 9.66 -0.95
C THR A 26 -4.84 9.86 0.56
N ILE A 27 -4.08 10.88 0.98
CA ILE A 27 -3.91 11.30 2.38
C ILE A 27 -4.19 12.80 2.47
N ASP A 28 -5.08 13.21 3.37
CA ASP A 28 -5.46 14.62 3.58
C ASP A 28 -5.80 15.42 2.30
N ASN A 29 -6.46 14.75 1.34
CA ASN A 29 -6.83 15.26 0.01
C ASN A 29 -5.68 15.48 -0.98
N ILE A 30 -4.47 15.02 -0.64
CA ILE A 30 -3.35 14.93 -1.59
C ILE A 30 -3.33 13.51 -2.13
N THR A 31 -3.20 13.37 -3.44
CA THR A 31 -3.20 12.08 -4.13
C THR A 31 -1.87 11.86 -4.83
N ASP A 32 -1.38 10.62 -4.76
CA ASP A 32 -0.21 10.15 -5.50
C ASP A 32 -0.54 8.83 -6.19
N THR A 33 0.15 8.54 -7.29
CA THR A 33 -0.08 7.33 -8.11
C THR A 33 1.23 6.58 -8.31
N PHE A 34 1.19 5.30 -7.97
CA PHE A 34 2.33 4.39 -8.06
C PHE A 34 2.05 3.35 -9.14
N ASP A 35 2.83 3.37 -10.22
CA ASP A 35 2.73 2.45 -11.34
C ASP A 35 3.79 1.34 -11.23
N PHE A 36 3.35 0.11 -10.97
CA PHE A 36 4.22 -1.06 -10.88
C PHE A 36 4.21 -1.93 -12.15
N SER A 37 3.52 -1.50 -13.22
CA SER A 37 3.32 -2.30 -14.44
C SER A 37 4.61 -2.71 -15.14
N THR A 38 5.67 -1.90 -15.00
CA THR A 38 6.99 -2.16 -15.56
C THR A 38 8.01 -2.67 -14.55
N MET A 39 7.59 -2.94 -13.30
CA MET A 39 8.48 -3.44 -12.26
C MET A 39 8.92 -4.88 -12.61
N PRO A 40 10.21 -5.17 -12.78
CA PRO A 40 10.68 -6.54 -13.01
C PRO A 40 10.59 -7.38 -11.73
N ASP A 41 10.77 -8.70 -11.87
CA ASP A 41 10.97 -9.58 -10.72
C ASP A 41 12.12 -9.06 -9.83
N GLY A 42 11.87 -8.97 -8.52
CA GLY A 42 12.77 -8.34 -7.57
C GLY A 42 12.06 -7.67 -6.41
N ILE A 43 12.81 -6.91 -5.63
CA ILE A 43 12.33 -6.10 -4.50
C ILE A 43 12.62 -4.63 -4.81
N MET A 44 11.66 -3.77 -4.52
CA MET A 44 11.78 -2.32 -4.55
C MET A 44 11.51 -1.80 -3.14
N ASP A 45 12.59 -1.35 -2.48
CA ASP A 45 12.56 -0.90 -1.08
C ASP A 45 12.32 0.62 -0.96
N GLU A 46 12.63 1.40 -2.00
CA GLU A 46 12.45 2.85 -2.02
C GLU A 46 11.54 3.24 -3.17
N VAL A 47 10.36 3.77 -2.84
CA VAL A 47 9.39 4.31 -3.80
C VAL A 47 9.28 5.81 -3.56
N GLU A 48 9.58 6.61 -4.57
CA GLU A 48 9.43 8.06 -4.49
C GLU A 48 7.95 8.44 -4.32
N THR A 49 7.67 9.46 -3.51
CA THR A 49 6.31 9.96 -3.31
C THR A 49 6.27 11.47 -3.14
N THR A 50 5.13 12.07 -3.49
CA THR A 50 4.78 13.45 -3.21
C THR A 50 4.01 13.64 -1.90
N LEU A 51 3.58 12.55 -1.26
CA LEU A 51 2.92 12.56 0.03
C LEU A 51 3.93 12.84 1.16
N ASP A 52 3.43 13.37 2.28
CA ASP A 52 4.26 13.66 3.45
C ASP A 52 4.72 12.40 4.19
N VAL A 53 4.05 11.27 3.94
CA VAL A 53 4.42 9.93 4.40
C VAL A 53 4.34 9.00 3.20
N ASN A 54 5.33 8.11 3.06
CA ASN A 54 5.32 7.11 1.99
C ASN A 54 4.28 6.02 2.28
N PRO A 55 3.24 5.87 1.45
CA PRO A 55 2.24 4.84 1.63
C PRO A 55 2.72 3.45 1.18
N ILE A 56 3.83 3.36 0.43
CA ILE A 56 4.40 2.09 -0.02
C ILE A 56 5.50 1.68 0.95
N VAL A 57 5.27 0.61 1.71
CA VAL A 57 6.24 0.07 2.67
C VAL A 57 7.24 -0.83 1.96
N SER A 58 6.76 -1.68 1.06
CA SER A 58 7.60 -2.48 0.18
C SER A 58 6.83 -2.94 -1.05
N ALA A 59 7.52 -3.12 -2.17
CA ALA A 59 6.98 -3.80 -3.34
C ALA A 59 7.92 -4.94 -3.75
N LYS A 60 7.34 -6.08 -4.10
CA LYS A 60 8.08 -7.28 -4.49
C LYS A 60 7.36 -8.00 -5.62
N ARG A 61 8.09 -8.35 -6.68
CA ARG A 61 7.59 -9.22 -7.74
C ARG A 61 8.36 -10.54 -7.77
N VAL A 62 7.64 -11.66 -7.80
CA VAL A 62 8.22 -13.02 -7.85
C VAL A 62 7.46 -13.83 -8.88
N GLU A 63 8.18 -14.33 -9.89
CA GLU A 63 7.60 -15.15 -10.97
C GLU A 63 6.43 -14.44 -11.66
N GLY A 64 6.57 -13.13 -11.86
CA GLY A 64 5.54 -12.28 -12.48
C GLY A 64 4.43 -11.81 -11.53
N GLU A 65 4.30 -12.35 -10.32
CA GLU A 65 3.27 -11.97 -9.37
C GLU A 65 3.74 -10.83 -8.44
N LEU A 66 2.98 -9.74 -8.41
CA LEU A 66 3.26 -8.54 -7.63
C LEU A 66 2.61 -8.60 -6.23
N TYR A 67 3.43 -8.32 -5.22
CA TYR A 67 3.09 -8.21 -3.81
C TYR A 67 3.46 -6.80 -3.33
N VAL A 68 2.52 -6.06 -2.73
CA VAL A 68 2.78 -4.72 -2.21
C VAL A 68 2.29 -4.61 -0.77
N GLU A 69 3.18 -4.16 0.11
CA GLU A 69 2.85 -3.78 1.47
C GLU A 69 2.56 -2.27 1.51
N LEU A 70 1.37 -1.92 2.00
CA LEU A 70 0.87 -0.56 2.06
C LEU A 70 0.69 -0.12 3.51
N LEU A 71 1.05 1.12 3.82
CA LEU A 71 0.77 1.73 5.12
C LEU A 71 -0.76 1.88 5.29
N ASN A 72 -1.31 1.39 6.39
CA ASN A 72 -2.73 1.51 6.67
C ASN A 72 -2.95 2.18 8.03
N PHE A 73 -3.53 3.37 8.03
CA PHE A 73 -3.87 4.05 9.27
C PHE A 73 -5.12 3.45 9.90
N ILE A 74 -4.97 2.94 11.12
CA ILE A 74 -6.04 2.36 11.93
C ILE A 74 -6.24 3.17 13.21
N ASP A 75 -7.45 3.13 13.77
CA ASP A 75 -7.72 3.72 15.08
C ASP A 75 -7.48 2.73 16.24
N ASP A 76 -7.42 3.22 17.48
CA ASP A 76 -7.19 2.38 18.66
C ASP A 76 -8.26 1.28 18.86
N ASN A 77 -9.48 1.54 18.39
CA ASN A 77 -10.63 0.63 18.45
C ASN A 77 -10.77 -0.24 17.21
N ALA A 78 -9.78 -0.23 16.30
CA ALA A 78 -9.79 -1.05 15.10
C ALA A 78 -9.98 -2.53 15.45
N THR A 79 -10.64 -3.23 14.53
CA THR A 79 -10.96 -4.65 14.64
C THR A 79 -9.70 -5.52 14.65
N GLU A 80 -9.85 -6.77 15.09
CA GLU A 80 -8.75 -7.74 15.04
C GLU A 80 -8.24 -7.94 13.60
N GLU A 81 -9.14 -7.94 12.62
CA GLU A 81 -8.81 -8.08 11.20
C GLU A 81 -8.00 -6.88 10.67
N GLU A 82 -8.30 -5.66 11.13
CA GLU A 82 -7.53 -4.48 10.79
C GLU A 82 -6.16 -4.45 11.47
N LYS A 83 -6.06 -4.99 12.70
CA LYS A 83 -4.80 -5.06 13.47
C LYS A 83 -3.89 -6.21 13.01
N PHE A 84 -4.47 -7.26 12.45
CA PHE A 84 -3.78 -8.46 11.98
C PHE A 84 -4.29 -8.86 10.59
N PRO A 85 -4.01 -8.05 9.56
CA PRO A 85 -4.53 -8.30 8.22
C PRO A 85 -3.83 -9.48 7.57
N GLU A 86 -4.51 -10.06 6.58
CA GLU A 86 -3.94 -11.05 5.66
C GLU A 86 -3.68 -10.42 4.28
N TRP A 87 -2.88 -11.10 3.47
CA TRP A 87 -2.70 -10.72 2.07
C TRP A 87 -4.01 -10.89 1.29
N GLN A 88 -4.40 -9.87 0.53
CA GLN A 88 -5.63 -9.84 -0.25
C GLN A 88 -5.35 -9.62 -1.74
N GLU A 89 -6.15 -10.24 -2.60
CA GLU A 89 -6.13 -9.99 -4.05
C GLU A 89 -7.04 -8.80 -4.39
N VAL A 90 -6.54 -7.89 -5.23
CA VAL A 90 -7.24 -6.68 -5.69
C VAL A 90 -7.20 -6.54 -7.21
#